data_AF-A0A7S1SSA4-F1
#
_entry.id   AF-A0A7S1SSA4-F1
#
_cell.length_a   1.000
_cell.length_b   1.000
_cell.length_c   1.000
_cell.angle_alpha   90.00
_cell.angle_beta   90.00
_cell.angle_gamma   90.00
#
_symmetry.space_group_name_H-M   'P 1'
#
loop_
_entity.id
_entity.type
_entity.pdbx_description
1 polymer ?
#
loop_
_entity_poly.entity_id
_entity_poly.type
_entity_poly.pdbx_seq_one_letter_code
_entity_poly.pdbx_strand_id
1 'polypeptide(L)'
;MGSGGSAVTAAVGAMATVDNKPAVPAARNPAPRILPRNSLIHDQFNLYVLPVLGLMALLGVLGLVDGMKTTAVFTLYILVDIAWLLLQPDAVPAMPHVIIFHHLIVLVLLAYPMRYPHFAIFCNWDGLVEINTFFLIAKRQVKDWRWLYTPLFWISFFPTRFLIHPYLVLKFWQVTESCSLWERLLVTAAQLCLCGFNVLFLQRAIPRDIKQKLRVYLG
;
A
#
# COMPACT_ATOMS: atom_id res chain seq x y z
N MET A 1 43.32 -44.27 64.57
CA MET A 1 42.10 -43.60 64.06
C MET A 1 42.51 -42.29 63.44
N GLY A 2 42.41 -42.18 62.12
CA GLY A 2 42.97 -41.08 61.34
C GLY A 2 42.95 -41.47 59.87
N SER A 3 41.75 -41.45 59.28
CA SER A 3 41.51 -41.71 57.86
C SER A 3 41.71 -40.43 57.05
N GLY A 4 42.47 -40.49 55.96
CA GLY A 4 42.48 -39.42 54.98
C GLY A 4 43.64 -39.52 54.00
N GLY A 5 43.39 -40.15 52.85
CA GLY A 5 44.34 -40.14 51.75
C GLY A 5 43.89 -41.04 50.62
N SER A 6 43.01 -40.54 49.74
CA SER A 6 42.82 -41.12 48.40
C SER A 6 43.11 -40.05 47.37
N ALA A 7 44.06 -40.38 46.49
CA ALA A 7 44.41 -39.64 45.30
C ALA A 7 43.51 -40.07 44.11
N VAL A 8 43.72 -39.37 42.99
CA VAL A 8 43.56 -39.81 41.59
C VAL A 8 42.37 -39.23 40.79
N THR A 9 42.66 -38.11 40.12
CA THR A 9 42.66 -37.90 38.65
C THR A 9 41.35 -37.75 37.84
N ALA A 10 41.35 -36.65 37.05
CA ALA A 10 40.80 -36.42 35.70
C ALA A 10 39.28 -36.44 35.43
N ALA A 11 38.76 -35.28 35.02
CA ALA A 11 38.10 -35.14 33.73
C ALA A 11 38.21 -33.68 33.23
N VAL A 12 38.94 -33.54 32.14
CA VAL A 12 39.18 -32.31 31.36
C VAL A 12 38.07 -32.17 30.32
N GLY A 13 37.60 -30.94 30.10
CA GLY A 13 37.21 -30.47 28.76
C GLY A 13 35.74 -30.60 28.36
N ALA A 14 34.92 -29.62 28.78
CA ALA A 14 33.79 -29.17 27.97
C ALA A 14 34.03 -27.69 27.62
N MET A 15 34.69 -27.51 26.48
CA MET A 15 35.04 -26.23 25.88
C MET A 15 33.74 -25.56 25.42
N ALA A 16 33.16 -24.72 26.27
CA ALA A 16 32.11 -23.80 25.87
C ALA A 16 32.75 -22.76 24.95
N THR A 17 32.61 -22.95 23.63
CA THR A 17 32.82 -21.89 22.65
C THR A 17 31.76 -20.83 22.93
N VAL A 18 32.14 -19.84 23.73
CA VAL A 18 31.39 -18.59 23.89
C VAL A 18 31.35 -17.98 22.49
N ASP A 19 30.21 -18.16 21.84
CA ASP A 19 29.89 -17.64 20.52
C ASP A 19 29.82 -16.11 20.65
N ASN A 20 30.98 -15.48 20.52
CA ASN A 20 31.20 -14.06 20.75
C ASN A 20 30.67 -13.29 19.54
N LYS A 21 29.36 -13.36 19.29
CA LYS A 21 28.70 -12.56 18.27
C LYS A 21 28.85 -11.10 18.69
N PRO A 22 29.51 -10.25 17.88
CA PRO A 22 29.64 -8.84 18.20
C PRO A 22 28.23 -8.27 18.36
N ALA A 23 27.99 -7.63 19.50
CA ALA A 23 26.72 -6.98 19.80
C ALA A 23 26.39 -6.01 18.65
N VAL A 24 25.33 -6.31 17.90
CA VAL A 24 24.84 -5.40 16.87
C VAL A 24 24.50 -4.09 17.57
N PRO A 25 25.12 -2.95 17.20
CA PRO A 25 24.85 -1.68 17.83
C PRO A 25 23.35 -1.42 17.81
N ALA A 26 22.76 -1.14 18.97
CA ALA A 26 21.35 -0.80 19.07
C ALA A 26 21.04 0.30 18.04
N ALA A 27 20.26 -0.04 17.02
CA ALA A 27 19.96 0.86 15.93
C ALA A 27 19.35 2.12 16.51
N ARG A 28 20.03 3.26 16.36
CA ARG A 28 19.47 4.56 16.76
C ARG A 28 18.12 4.70 16.08
N ASN A 29 17.06 4.84 16.89
CA ASN A 29 15.73 5.12 16.36
C ASN A 29 15.84 6.36 15.46
N PRO A 30 15.45 6.26 14.18
CA PRO A 30 15.53 7.41 13.28
C PRO A 30 14.65 8.53 13.86
N ALA A 31 15.15 9.78 13.76
CA ALA A 31 14.40 10.95 14.18
C ALA A 31 13.01 10.95 13.52
N PRO A 32 11.95 11.39 14.23
CA PRO A 32 10.61 11.42 13.69
C PRO A 32 10.58 12.25 12.40
N ARG A 33 10.05 11.67 11.32
CA ARG A 33 9.95 12.34 10.03
C ARG A 33 8.93 13.49 10.14
N ILE A 34 9.41 14.73 10.10
CA ILE A 34 8.56 15.92 10.05
C ILE A 34 7.99 16.03 8.63
N LEU A 35 6.67 16.11 8.50
CA LEU A 35 6.00 16.31 7.22
C LEU A 35 5.95 17.80 6.88
N PRO A 36 6.18 18.18 5.60
CA PRO A 36 5.93 19.54 5.14
C PRO A 36 4.49 19.98 5.41
N ARG A 37 4.26 21.29 5.61
CA ARG A 37 2.92 21.83 5.84
C ARG A 37 1.93 21.45 4.73
N ASN A 38 2.35 21.53 3.48
CA ASN A 38 1.49 21.17 2.34
C ASN A 38 1.11 19.68 2.37
N SER A 39 2.04 18.80 2.79
CA SER A 39 1.72 17.39 3.01
C SER A 39 0.69 17.17 4.13
N LEU A 40 0.72 17.97 5.19
CA LEU A 40 -0.27 17.87 6.27
C LEU A 40 -1.66 18.30 5.79
N ILE A 41 -1.76 19.41 5.05
CA ILE A 41 -3.03 19.93 4.53
C ILE A 41 -3.64 18.93 3.53
N HIS A 42 -2.83 18.40 2.63
CA HIS A 42 -3.25 17.39 1.66
C HIS A 42 -3.73 16.10 2.32
N ASP A 43 -2.96 15.57 3.28
CA ASP A 43 -3.37 14.40 4.05
C ASP A 43 -4.66 14.67 4.85
N GLN A 44 -4.84 15.86 5.43
CA GLN A 44 -6.07 16.24 6.13
C GLN A 44 -7.28 16.26 5.20
N PHE A 45 -7.16 16.86 4.01
CA PHE A 45 -8.22 16.83 3.01
C PHE A 45 -8.62 15.40 2.66
N ASN A 46 -7.63 14.54 2.42
CA ASN A 46 -7.84 13.14 2.07
C ASN A 46 -8.44 12.30 3.22
N LEU A 47 -8.21 12.67 4.49
CA LEU A 47 -8.89 12.03 5.62
C LEU A 47 -10.40 12.22 5.60
N TYR A 48 -10.90 13.29 4.99
CA TYR A 48 -12.34 13.53 4.84
C TYR A 48 -12.89 12.94 3.54
N VAL A 49 -12.16 13.08 2.44
CA VAL A 49 -12.65 12.70 1.10
C VAL A 49 -12.55 11.19 0.84
N LEU A 50 -11.45 10.55 1.21
CA LEU A 50 -11.25 9.13 0.90
C LEU A 50 -12.26 8.19 1.58
N PRO A 51 -12.72 8.42 2.83
CA PRO A 51 -13.83 7.64 3.39
C PRO A 51 -15.10 7.73 2.55
N VAL A 52 -15.41 8.89 2.00
CA VAL A 52 -16.58 9.09 1.13
C VAL A 52 -16.40 8.30 -0.16
N LEU A 53 -15.24 8.41 -0.82
CA LEU A 53 -14.93 7.66 -2.04
C LEU A 53 -14.94 6.14 -1.81
N GLY A 54 -14.30 5.67 -0.74
CA GLY A 54 -14.27 4.26 -0.36
C GLY A 54 -15.65 3.71 -0.02
N LEU A 55 -16.49 4.51 0.65
CA LEU A 55 -17.88 4.13 0.93
C LEU A 55 -18.73 4.11 -0.33
N MET A 56 -18.59 5.09 -1.23
CA MET A 56 -19.26 5.09 -2.53
C MET A 56 -18.87 3.87 -3.36
N ALA A 57 -17.58 3.53 -3.40
CA ALA A 57 -17.08 2.33 -4.06
C ALA A 57 -17.70 1.05 -3.45
N LEU A 58 -17.70 0.91 -2.12
CA LEU A 58 -18.32 -0.22 -1.43
C LEU A 58 -19.82 -0.34 -1.73
N LEU A 59 -20.57 0.75 -1.56
CA LEU A 59 -22.01 0.78 -1.84
C LEU A 59 -22.28 0.54 -3.33
N GLY A 60 -21.39 0.97 -4.21
CA GLY A 60 -21.46 0.70 -5.64
C GLY A 60 -21.25 -0.77 -6.00
N VAL A 61 -20.34 -1.47 -5.30
CA VAL A 61 -20.20 -2.94 -5.42
C VAL A 61 -21.46 -3.66 -4.94
N LEU A 62 -22.12 -3.14 -3.90
CA LEU A 62 -23.39 -3.67 -3.38
C LEU A 62 -24.63 -3.29 -4.22
N GLY A 63 -24.46 -2.50 -5.28
CA GLY A 63 -25.57 -2.02 -6.12
C GLY A 63 -26.44 -0.94 -5.47
N LEU A 64 -26.00 -0.36 -4.36
CA LEU A 64 -26.71 0.71 -3.62
C LEU A 64 -26.37 2.11 -4.12
N VAL A 65 -25.24 2.26 -4.82
CA VAL A 65 -24.84 3.50 -5.50
C VAL A 65 -24.60 3.19 -6.97
N ASP A 66 -25.12 4.05 -7.85
CA ASP A 66 -24.86 3.96 -9.29
C ASP A 66 -23.36 4.13 -9.56
N GLY A 67 -22.75 3.13 -10.22
CA GLY A 67 -21.33 3.15 -10.55
C GLY A 67 -20.91 4.34 -11.39
N MET A 68 -21.80 4.92 -12.21
CA MET A 68 -21.49 6.13 -12.98
C MET A 68 -21.35 7.36 -12.08
N LYS A 69 -22.12 7.44 -10.99
CA LYS A 69 -21.94 8.49 -9.99
C LYS A 69 -20.60 8.34 -9.28
N THR A 70 -20.24 7.12 -8.89
CA THR A 70 -18.91 6.85 -8.32
C THR A 70 -17.80 7.23 -9.30
N THR A 71 -17.91 6.83 -10.56
CA THR A 71 -16.94 7.16 -11.63
C THR A 71 -16.77 8.67 -11.79
N ALA A 72 -17.86 9.43 -11.83
CA ALA A 72 -17.81 10.88 -11.98
C ALA A 72 -17.13 11.56 -10.78
N VAL A 73 -17.46 11.14 -9.55
CA VAL A 73 -16.87 11.70 -8.33
C VAL A 73 -15.39 11.34 -8.22
N PHE A 74 -15.00 10.10 -8.53
CA PHE A 74 -13.60 9.70 -8.61
C PHE A 74 -12.83 10.50 -9.67
N THR A 75 -13.41 10.70 -10.85
CA THR A 75 -12.78 11.48 -11.92
C THR A 75 -12.52 12.92 -11.46
N LEU A 76 -13.51 13.56 -10.84
CA LEU A 76 -13.35 14.91 -10.30
C LEU A 76 -12.25 14.97 -9.23
N TYR A 77 -12.27 14.02 -8.29
CA TYR A 77 -11.25 13.93 -7.24
C TYR A 77 -9.84 13.80 -7.83
N ILE A 78 -9.64 12.87 -8.77
CA ILE A 78 -8.33 12.63 -9.39
C ILE A 78 -7.84 13.87 -10.18
N LEU A 79 -8.73 14.57 -10.88
CA LEU A 79 -8.37 15.81 -11.59
C LEU A 79 -7.95 16.91 -10.62
N VAL A 80 -8.70 17.10 -9.53
CA VAL A 80 -8.35 18.07 -8.47
C VAL A 80 -7.01 17.69 -7.83
N ASP A 81 -6.78 16.40 -7.56
CA ASP A 81 -5.56 15.94 -6.92
C ASP A 81 -4.34 16.09 -7.84
N ILE A 82 -4.45 15.79 -9.14
CA ILE A 82 -3.41 16.11 -10.12
C ILE A 82 -3.09 17.61 -10.11
N ALA A 83 -4.11 18.47 -10.20
CA ALA A 83 -3.90 19.92 -10.21
C ALA A 83 -3.21 20.39 -8.92
N TRP A 84 -3.59 19.84 -7.77
CA TRP A 84 -2.94 20.12 -6.49
C TRP A 84 -1.46 19.73 -6.53
N LEU A 85 -1.12 18.51 -6.97
CA LEU A 85 0.27 18.04 -7.02
C LEU A 85 1.15 18.78 -8.02
N LEU A 86 0.57 19.30 -9.11
CA LEU A 86 1.28 20.15 -10.06
C LEU A 86 1.60 21.53 -9.47
N LEU A 87 0.70 22.08 -8.65
CA LEU A 87 0.89 23.38 -7.98
C LEU A 87 1.77 23.28 -6.72
N GLN A 88 1.69 22.16 -6.01
CA GLN A 88 2.37 21.91 -4.74
C GLN A 88 2.97 20.49 -4.72
N PRO A 89 4.11 20.26 -5.40
CA PRO A 89 4.72 18.93 -5.47
C PRO A 89 5.21 18.40 -4.12
N ASP A 90 5.33 19.26 -3.09
CA ASP A 90 5.65 18.91 -1.71
C ASP A 90 4.42 18.48 -0.88
N ALA A 91 3.22 18.51 -1.46
CA ALA A 91 1.99 17.96 -0.87
C ALA A 91 2.04 16.44 -0.66
N VAL A 92 2.96 15.74 -1.32
CA VAL A 92 3.22 14.33 -1.05
C VAL A 92 4.67 14.16 -0.58
N PRO A 93 4.90 13.48 0.57
CA PRO A 93 6.22 13.36 1.15
C PRO A 93 7.20 12.48 0.34
N ALA A 94 6.75 11.75 -0.68
CA ALA A 94 7.61 10.92 -1.51
C ALA A 94 7.05 10.70 -2.92
N MET A 95 7.89 10.93 -3.93
CA MET A 95 7.65 10.57 -5.33
C MET A 95 6.37 11.19 -5.94
N PRO A 96 6.22 12.53 -5.93
CA PRO A 96 5.04 13.18 -6.50
C PRO A 96 4.81 12.81 -7.98
N HIS A 97 5.88 12.67 -8.76
CA HIS A 97 5.81 12.24 -10.16
C HIS A 97 5.24 10.82 -10.34
N VAL A 98 5.52 9.90 -9.41
CA VAL A 98 4.96 8.53 -9.44
C VAL A 98 3.45 8.57 -9.18
N ILE A 99 3.00 9.44 -8.28
CA ILE A 99 1.57 9.60 -7.98
C ILE A 99 0.84 10.30 -9.12
N ILE A 100 1.43 11.34 -9.72
CA ILE A 100 0.87 11.96 -10.92
C ILE A 100 0.73 10.92 -12.04
N PHE A 101 1.78 10.12 -12.30
CA PHE A 101 1.71 9.05 -13.28
C PHE A 101 0.62 8.02 -12.94
N HIS A 102 0.49 7.63 -11.67
CA HIS A 102 -0.60 6.78 -11.21
C HIS A 102 -1.98 7.38 -11.52
N HIS A 103 -2.20 8.68 -11.24
CA HIS A 103 -3.45 9.34 -11.53
C HIS A 103 -3.76 9.40 -13.03
N LEU A 104 -2.75 9.59 -13.88
CA LEU A 104 -2.94 9.53 -15.33
C LEU A 104 -3.41 8.13 -15.77
N ILE A 105 -2.84 7.07 -15.19
CA ILE A 105 -3.29 5.69 -15.43
C ILE A 105 -4.72 5.47 -14.92
N VAL A 106 -5.06 5.98 -13.73
CA VAL A 106 -6.41 5.91 -13.18
C VAL A 106 -7.41 6.66 -14.08
N LEU A 107 -7.06 7.83 -14.63
CA LEU A 107 -7.91 8.55 -15.58
C LEU A 107 -8.17 7.74 -16.85
N VAL A 108 -7.19 6.97 -17.35
CA VAL A 108 -7.41 6.04 -18.48
C VAL A 108 -8.44 4.98 -18.12
N LEU A 109 -8.37 4.41 -16.91
CA LEU A 109 -9.36 3.43 -16.44
C LEU A 109 -10.75 4.06 -16.25
N LEU A 110 -10.84 5.28 -15.71
CA LEU A 110 -12.09 6.01 -15.49
C LEU A 110 -12.72 6.51 -16.79
N ALA A 111 -11.92 6.79 -17.83
CA ALA A 111 -12.43 7.12 -19.16
C ALA A 111 -13.23 5.98 -19.78
N TYR A 112 -12.92 4.74 -19.40
CA TYR A 112 -13.56 3.56 -19.95
C TYR A 112 -15.06 3.43 -19.59
N PRO A 113 -15.48 3.47 -18.30
CA PRO A 113 -16.89 3.52 -17.95
C PRO A 113 -17.59 4.81 -18.41
N MET A 114 -16.88 5.93 -18.58
CA MET A 114 -17.47 7.13 -19.21
C MET A 114 -17.90 6.88 -20.66
N ARG A 115 -17.15 6.06 -21.40
CA ARG A 115 -17.49 5.63 -22.76
C ARG A 115 -18.49 4.47 -22.78
N TYR A 116 -18.35 3.54 -21.83
CA TYR A 116 -19.13 2.31 -21.74
C TYR A 116 -19.73 2.15 -20.32
N PRO A 117 -20.87 2.80 -20.02
CA PRO A 117 -21.42 2.89 -18.66
C PRO A 117 -21.66 1.57 -17.94
N HIS A 118 -21.91 0.48 -18.68
CA HIS A 118 -22.10 -0.86 -18.12
C HIS A 118 -20.84 -1.42 -17.43
N PHE A 119 -19.65 -0.84 -17.69
CA PHE A 119 -18.40 -1.17 -17.02
C PHE A 119 -18.14 -0.38 -15.74
N ALA A 120 -19.05 0.52 -15.33
CA ALA A 120 -18.86 1.35 -14.14
C ALA A 120 -18.74 0.54 -12.83
N ILE A 121 -19.22 -0.70 -12.81
CA ILE A 121 -19.00 -1.61 -11.69
C ILE A 121 -17.50 -1.86 -11.41
N PHE A 122 -16.65 -1.84 -12.43
CA PHE A 122 -15.20 -2.04 -12.24
C PHE A 122 -14.53 -0.84 -11.58
N CYS A 123 -15.02 0.38 -11.82
CA CYS A 123 -14.61 1.56 -11.06
C CYS A 123 -14.90 1.39 -9.56
N ASN A 124 -16.04 0.78 -9.20
CA ASN A 124 -16.37 0.50 -7.81
C ASN A 124 -15.42 -0.53 -7.21
N TRP A 125 -15.09 -1.60 -7.94
CA TRP A 125 -14.14 -2.62 -7.48
C TRP A 125 -12.72 -2.08 -7.31
N ASP A 126 -12.19 -1.33 -8.28
CA ASP A 126 -10.88 -0.67 -8.15
C ASP A 126 -10.89 0.37 -7.02
N GLY A 127 -11.97 1.16 -6.91
CA GLY A 127 -12.14 2.20 -5.91
C GLY A 127 -12.15 1.72 -4.45
N LEU A 128 -12.35 0.42 -4.19
CA LEU A 128 -12.20 -0.16 -2.85
C LEU A 128 -10.79 0.06 -2.27
N VAL A 129 -9.79 0.28 -3.12
CA VAL A 129 -8.42 0.60 -2.70
C VAL A 129 -8.36 1.90 -1.88
N GLU A 130 -9.33 2.81 -2.02
CA GLU A 130 -9.34 4.06 -1.25
C GLU A 130 -9.61 3.84 0.24
N ILE A 131 -10.25 2.73 0.61
CA ILE A 131 -10.36 2.31 2.02
C ILE A 131 -8.95 2.01 2.58
N ASN A 132 -8.09 1.36 1.79
CA ASN A 132 -6.71 1.12 2.17
C ASN A 132 -5.89 2.42 2.22
N THR A 133 -6.05 3.31 1.23
CA THR A 133 -5.38 4.61 1.20
C THR A 133 -5.80 5.49 2.38
N PHE A 134 -7.07 5.46 2.78
CA PHE A 134 -7.55 6.11 3.99
C PHE A 134 -6.81 5.62 5.23
N PHE A 135 -6.73 4.29 5.47
CA PHE A 135 -6.00 3.75 6.62
C PHE A 135 -4.49 4.07 6.58
N LEU A 136 -3.90 4.14 5.38
CA LEU A 136 -2.52 4.59 5.19
C LEU A 136 -2.32 6.04 5.64
N ILE A 137 -3.25 6.94 5.35
CA ILE A 137 -3.15 8.35 5.74
C ILE A 137 -3.50 8.50 7.23
N ALA A 138 -4.55 7.83 7.71
CA ALA A 138 -4.96 7.84 9.12
C ALA A 138 -3.84 7.38 10.05
N LYS A 139 -3.12 6.29 9.72
CA LYS A 139 -1.97 5.85 10.54
C LYS A 139 -0.78 6.83 10.52
N ARG A 140 -0.68 7.73 9.54
CA ARG A 140 0.36 8.79 9.49
C ARG A 140 -0.04 9.99 10.34
N GLN A 141 -1.29 10.42 10.24
CA GLN A 141 -1.78 11.66 10.85
C GLN A 141 -2.26 11.46 12.30
N VAL A 142 -2.92 10.35 12.59
CA VAL A 142 -3.54 10.07 13.91
C VAL A 142 -2.66 9.08 14.69
N LYS A 143 -1.57 9.59 15.26
CA LYS A 143 -0.53 8.76 15.92
C LYS A 143 -1.07 7.95 17.09
N ASP A 144 -2.00 8.51 17.86
CA ASP A 144 -2.57 7.88 19.06
C ASP A 144 -3.34 6.59 18.72
N TRP A 145 -3.90 6.52 17.50
CA TRP A 145 -4.71 5.40 17.04
C TRP A 145 -3.96 4.51 16.04
N ARG A 146 -2.63 4.66 15.98
CA ARG A 146 -1.78 3.87 15.07
C ARG A 146 -1.90 2.37 15.33
N TRP A 147 -2.15 1.95 16.56
CA TRP A 147 -2.38 0.55 16.94
C TRP A 147 -3.60 -0.05 16.23
N LEU A 148 -4.62 0.76 15.92
CA LEU A 148 -5.82 0.35 15.19
C LEU A 148 -5.63 0.48 13.67
N TYR A 149 -5.10 1.61 13.20
CA TYR A 149 -4.96 1.85 11.75
C TYR A 149 -3.88 1.00 11.08
N THR A 150 -2.88 0.54 11.82
CA THR A 150 -1.83 -0.34 11.28
C THR A 150 -2.38 -1.71 10.85
N PRO A 151 -3.12 -2.48 11.68
CA PRO A 151 -3.72 -3.72 11.25
C PRO A 151 -4.79 -3.51 10.17
N LEU A 152 -5.65 -2.48 10.29
CA LEU A 152 -6.66 -2.17 9.27
C LEU A 152 -6.03 -1.85 7.89
N PHE A 153 -4.90 -1.15 7.89
CA PHE A 153 -4.12 -0.96 6.67
C PHE A 153 -3.72 -2.30 6.06
N TRP A 154 -3.13 -3.23 6.82
CA TRP A 154 -2.67 -4.51 6.25
C TRP A 154 -3.83 -5.43 5.84
N ILE A 155 -4.89 -5.48 6.64
CA ILE A 155 -6.11 -6.26 6.35
C ILE A 155 -6.78 -5.77 5.07
N SER A 156 -6.80 -4.45 4.82
CA SER A 156 -7.33 -3.90 3.57
C SER A 156 -6.34 -4.00 2.41
N PHE A 157 -5.03 -3.91 2.67
CA PHE A 157 -3.97 -3.85 1.66
C PHE A 157 -3.95 -5.10 0.78
N PHE A 158 -3.90 -6.29 1.38
CA PHE A 158 -3.77 -7.52 0.60
C PHE A 158 -5.00 -7.85 -0.25
N PRO A 159 -6.24 -7.82 0.29
CA PRO A 159 -7.43 -8.09 -0.51
C PRO A 159 -7.60 -7.11 -1.67
N THR A 160 -7.48 -5.80 -1.41
CA THR A 160 -7.68 -4.80 -2.47
C THR A 160 -6.56 -4.84 -3.51
N ARG A 161 -5.30 -4.82 -3.09
CA ARG A 161 -4.18 -4.63 -4.01
C ARG A 161 -3.63 -5.91 -4.63
N PHE A 162 -3.73 -7.04 -3.93
CA PHE A 162 -3.12 -8.31 -4.34
C PHE A 162 -4.12 -9.41 -4.70
N LEU A 163 -5.41 -9.24 -4.40
CA LEU A 163 -6.45 -10.14 -4.88
C LEU A 163 -7.32 -9.44 -5.93
N ILE A 164 -7.92 -8.30 -5.60
CA ILE A 164 -8.87 -7.61 -6.48
C ILE A 164 -8.17 -7.06 -7.72
N HIS A 165 -7.09 -6.27 -7.60
CA HIS A 165 -6.45 -5.67 -8.78
C HIS A 165 -5.94 -6.71 -9.80
N PRO A 166 -5.24 -7.80 -9.42
CA PRO A 166 -4.85 -8.84 -10.37
C PRO A 166 -6.04 -9.58 -10.98
N TYR A 167 -7.10 -9.82 -10.20
CA TYR A 167 -8.35 -10.38 -10.71
C TYR A 167 -8.98 -9.46 -11.78
N LEU A 168 -8.96 -8.14 -11.56
CA LEU A 168 -9.47 -7.16 -12.50
C LEU A 168 -8.68 -7.12 -13.81
N VAL A 169 -7.37 -7.40 -13.82
CA VAL A 169 -6.60 -7.56 -15.07
C VAL A 169 -7.23 -8.65 -15.94
N LEU A 170 -7.48 -9.82 -15.35
CA LEU A 170 -8.09 -10.95 -16.05
C LEU A 170 -9.51 -10.61 -16.49
N LYS A 171 -10.27 -9.91 -15.65
CA LYS A 171 -11.65 -9.51 -15.98
C LYS A 171 -11.71 -8.49 -17.08
N PHE A 172 -10.90 -7.44 -17.07
CA PHE A 172 -10.83 -6.48 -18.17
C PHE A 172 -10.48 -7.17 -19.47
N TRP A 173 -9.55 -8.12 -19.47
CA TRP A 173 -9.26 -8.90 -20.67
C TRP A 173 -10.48 -9.67 -21.18
N GLN A 174 -11.29 -10.26 -20.30
CA GLN A 174 -12.49 -11.02 -20.69
C GLN A 174 -13.63 -10.12 -21.16
N VAL A 175 -14.01 -9.12 -20.36
CA VAL A 175 -15.24 -8.34 -20.59
C VAL A 175 -15.13 -7.33 -21.73
N THR A 176 -13.90 -7.02 -22.16
CA THR A 176 -13.65 -6.09 -23.27
C THR A 176 -13.38 -6.81 -24.59
N GLU A 177 -13.70 -8.11 -24.68
CA GLU A 177 -13.55 -8.90 -25.91
C GLU A 177 -14.35 -8.33 -27.09
N SER A 178 -15.51 -7.73 -26.83
CA SER A 178 -16.36 -7.08 -27.84
C SER A 178 -15.86 -5.70 -28.28
N CYS A 179 -14.87 -5.15 -27.59
CA CYS A 179 -14.31 -3.82 -27.89
C CYS A 179 -13.14 -3.92 -28.88
N SER A 180 -12.64 -2.76 -29.33
CA SER A 180 -11.45 -2.76 -30.18
C SER A 180 -10.24 -3.31 -29.42
N LEU A 181 -9.33 -3.98 -30.14
CA LEU A 181 -8.10 -4.51 -29.55
C LEU A 181 -7.29 -3.43 -28.82
N TRP A 182 -7.26 -2.21 -29.35
CA TRP A 182 -6.57 -1.08 -28.74
C TRP A 182 -7.16 -0.67 -27.40
N GLU A 183 -8.49 -0.58 -27.29
CA GLU A 183 -9.16 -0.28 -26.02
C GLU A 183 -8.90 -1.38 -24.99
N ARG A 184 -9.00 -2.65 -25.41
CA ARG A 184 -8.73 -3.82 -24.56
C ARG A 184 -7.29 -3.84 -24.06
N LEU A 185 -6.32 -3.56 -24.92
CA LEU A 185 -4.91 -3.46 -24.54
C LEU A 185 -4.69 -2.28 -23.59
N LEU A 186 -5.27 -1.12 -23.88
CA LEU A 186 -5.11 0.09 -23.08
C LEU A 186 -5.62 -0.08 -21.65
N VAL A 187 -6.86 -0.56 -21.47
CA VAL A 187 -7.47 -0.77 -20.14
C VAL A 187 -6.74 -1.87 -19.36
N THR A 188 -6.34 -2.96 -20.04
CA THR A 188 -5.62 -4.07 -19.41
C THR A 188 -4.21 -3.64 -18.99
N ALA A 189 -3.50 -2.90 -19.84
CA ALA A 189 -2.18 -2.36 -19.54
C ALA A 189 -2.25 -1.35 -18.39
N ALA A 190 -3.25 -0.47 -18.38
CA ALA A 190 -3.48 0.46 -17.28
C ALA A 190 -3.68 -0.28 -15.95
N GLN A 191 -4.48 -1.36 -15.94
CA GLN A 191 -4.67 -2.19 -14.74
C GLN A 191 -3.39 -2.92 -14.32
N LEU A 192 -2.59 -3.43 -15.27
CA LEU A 192 -1.27 -4.01 -14.99
C LEU A 192 -0.31 -2.98 -14.37
N CYS A 193 -0.33 -1.73 -14.84
CA CYS A 193 0.42 -0.65 -14.22
C CYS A 193 -0.01 -0.44 -12.76
N LEU A 194 -1.32 -0.48 -12.45
CA LEU A 194 -1.81 -0.43 -11.05
C LEU A 194 -1.27 -1.57 -10.19
N CYS A 195 -1.21 -2.79 -10.72
CA CYS A 195 -0.56 -3.91 -10.03
C CYS A 195 0.94 -3.64 -9.79
N GLY A 196 1.63 -3.03 -10.75
CA GLY A 196 3.03 -2.59 -10.59
C GLY A 196 3.20 -1.57 -9.46
N PHE A 197 2.32 -0.58 -9.36
CA PHE A 197 2.30 0.38 -8.25
C PHE A 197 2.08 -0.32 -6.90
N ASN A 198 1.23 -1.35 -6.84
CA ASN A 198 0.99 -2.10 -5.61
C ASN A 198 2.26 -2.80 -5.10
N VAL A 199 3.08 -3.35 -6.00
CA VAL A 199 4.40 -3.92 -5.65
C VAL A 199 5.34 -2.84 -5.13
N LEU A 200 5.42 -1.69 -5.81
CA LEU A 200 6.23 -0.56 -5.36
C LEU A 200 5.80 -0.08 -3.96
N PHE A 201 4.49 0.02 -3.71
CA PHE A 201 3.96 0.43 -2.41
C PHE A 201 4.19 -0.62 -1.33
N LEU A 202 4.07 -1.91 -1.63
CA LEU A 202 4.44 -2.97 -0.70
C LEU A 202 5.91 -2.85 -0.29
N GLN A 203 6.80 -2.70 -1.28
CA GLN A 203 8.22 -2.50 -1.01
C GLN A 203 8.44 -1.30 -0.09
N ARG A 204 7.71 -0.18 -0.26
CA ARG A 204 7.86 1.00 0.61
C ARG A 204 7.19 0.87 1.97
N ALA A 205 6.14 0.07 2.08
CA ALA A 205 5.40 -0.16 3.32
C ALA A 205 6.17 -1.05 4.30
N ILE A 206 7.03 -1.97 3.80
CA ILE A 206 7.83 -2.86 4.64
C ILE A 206 8.89 -2.05 5.41
N PRO A 207 8.90 -2.11 6.76
CA PRO A 207 9.92 -1.51 7.60
C PRO A 207 11.35 -1.92 7.24
N ARG A 208 12.31 -1.00 7.38
CA ARG A 208 13.71 -1.23 6.98
C ARG A 208 14.39 -2.34 7.80
N ASP A 209 14.04 -2.47 9.07
CA ASP A 209 14.51 -3.52 9.97
C ASP A 209 14.06 -4.91 9.50
N ILE A 210 12.82 -5.06 9.05
CA ILE A 210 12.33 -6.32 8.46
C ILE A 210 13.09 -6.61 7.16
N LYS A 211 13.30 -5.62 6.30
CA LYS A 211 14.10 -5.80 5.07
C LYS A 211 15.53 -6.22 5.38
N GLN A 212 16.15 -5.64 6.41
CA GLN A 212 17.51 -5.97 6.81
C GLN A 212 17.58 -7.40 7.34
N LYS A 213 16.63 -7.80 8.20
CA LYS A 213 16.53 -9.19 8.66
C LYS A 213 16.36 -10.16 7.49
N LEU A 214 15.45 -9.89 6.56
CA LEU A 214 15.24 -10.74 5.38
C LEU A 214 16.50 -10.89 4.52
N ARG A 215 17.29 -9.82 4.33
CA ARG A 215 18.57 -9.91 3.60
C ARG A 215 19.59 -10.82 4.29
N VAL A 216 19.65 -10.79 5.62
CA VAL A 216 20.57 -11.63 6.40
C VAL A 216 20.17 -13.11 6.35
N TYR A 217 18.88 -13.43 6.19
CA TYR A 217 18.42 -14.81 6.09
C TYR A 217 18.46 -15.39 4.66
N LEU A 218 18.45 -14.54 3.62
CA LEU A 218 18.35 -14.95 2.22
C LEU A 218 19.66 -14.84 1.43
N GLY A 219 20.73 -14.31 2.03
CA GLY A 219 22.08 -14.23 1.45
C GLY A 219 23.10 -14.87 2.38
#